data_AF-A0A9Q1K1I1-F1
#
_entry.id   AF-A0A9Q1K1I1-F1
#
_cell.length_a   1.000
_cell.length_b   1.000
_cell.length_c   1.000
_cell.angle_alpha   90.00
_cell.angle_beta   90.00
_cell.angle_gamma   90.00
#
_symmetry.space_group_name_H-M   'P 1'
#
loop_
_entity.id
_entity.type
_entity.pdbx_description
1 polymer ?
#
loop_
_entity_poly.entity_id
_entity_poly.type
_entity_poly.pdbx_seq_one_letter_code
_entity_poly.pdbx_strand_id
1 'polypeptide(L)'
;MQNYCSFYIGKLAVGPDKGKSRGFVVRCCGQSSENLAPIAPLQLESPAGQLLTQILQTHPHLLPAAIDQQLENLQNDRDAQKAETPSSSQDLLLYRRIAEVREKERRKALEEILYCLIVQKFVENNISMIQKISPSSDPTGRVDSWPNQEQKLESVHSREAFEMIQSHLSLVLGERLVAPLQTMIEISKVKLGKLYAASIMYGYFLRRVDQRYQLEQAMKTLPEDLGQKTAGFQGPVPQSPFWDPDSLIQIPADEDDVASYDEGESYKLRSYIMYLDAETLQRYATIRSREAMPLIEKQTQALFGRPDIRVTDGGALEALNDEIVSITFSGLTMLVLEAVAFGSFLWDAEDYVESKYSFLNS
;
A
#
# COMPACT_ATOMS: atom_id res chain seq x y z
N MET A 1 13.14 12.98 48.07
CA MET A 1 13.98 14.11 47.62
C MET A 1 13.28 14.76 46.44
N GLN A 2 12.43 15.74 46.75
CA GLN A 2 11.71 16.57 45.77
C GLN A 2 12.54 17.81 45.51
N ASN A 3 12.98 18.02 44.27
CA ASN A 3 13.62 19.28 43.88
C ASN A 3 12.57 20.20 43.26
N TYR A 4 12.09 21.14 44.08
CA TYR A 4 11.41 22.35 43.65
C TYR A 4 12.43 23.30 43.02
N CYS A 5 12.21 23.74 41.78
CA CYS A 5 12.96 24.85 41.21
C CYS A 5 12.15 26.14 41.38
N SER A 6 12.71 27.05 42.19
CA SER A 6 12.13 28.34 42.58
C SER A 6 12.24 29.37 41.44
N PHE A 7 11.12 30.00 41.09
CA PHE A 7 11.08 31.16 40.20
C PHE A 7 11.46 32.43 40.99
N TYR A 8 12.56 33.08 40.60
CA TYR A 8 12.90 34.43 41.05
C TYR A 8 12.60 35.44 39.93
N ILE A 9 11.69 36.37 40.19
CA ILE A 9 11.40 37.54 39.32
C ILE A 9 12.19 38.73 39.87
N GLY A 10 13.24 39.13 39.15
CA GLY A 10 13.94 40.40 39.39
C GLY A 10 13.40 41.50 38.46
N LYS A 11 12.78 42.53 39.04
CA LYS A 11 12.46 43.81 38.36
C LYS A 11 13.64 44.79 38.53
N LEU A 12 13.97 45.52 37.46
CA LEU A 12 14.60 46.87 37.34
C LEU A 12 15.22 46.93 35.93
N ALA A 13 15.22 47.98 35.12
CA ALA A 13 14.68 49.33 35.14
C ALA A 13 14.69 49.84 33.67
N VAL A 14 13.95 50.93 33.41
CA VAL A 14 13.77 51.56 32.09
C VAL A 14 14.97 52.44 31.72
N GLY A 15 15.44 52.33 30.47
CA GLY A 15 16.33 53.29 29.80
C GLY A 15 16.14 53.21 28.28
N PRO A 16 16.03 54.33 27.54
CA PRO A 16 15.65 54.30 26.13
C PRO A 16 16.91 54.23 25.26
N ASP A 17 17.06 53.18 24.47
CA ASP A 17 18.07 53.18 23.41
C ASP A 17 17.54 52.60 22.10
N LYS A 18 17.80 53.35 21.02
CA LYS A 18 17.26 53.14 19.68
C LYS A 18 17.98 51.95 19.03
N GLY A 19 17.28 50.84 18.84
CA GLY A 19 17.77 49.67 18.10
C GLY A 19 16.74 49.14 17.11
N LYS A 20 17.10 49.09 15.82
CA LYS A 20 16.28 48.59 14.70
C LYS A 20 15.64 47.23 15.00
N SER A 21 14.32 47.12 14.84
CA SER A 21 13.60 45.84 14.98
C SER A 21 13.97 44.89 13.84
N ARG A 22 14.83 43.90 14.13
CA ARG A 22 14.88 42.67 13.34
C ARG A 22 13.75 41.78 13.84
N GLY A 23 12.76 41.52 12.99
CA GLY A 23 11.68 40.59 13.28
C GLY A 23 12.25 39.20 13.56
N PHE A 24 12.10 38.73 14.79
CA PHE A 24 12.31 37.34 15.12
C PHE A 24 11.13 36.55 14.56
N VAL A 25 11.38 35.79 13.49
CA VAL A 25 10.50 34.68 13.14
C VAL A 25 10.72 33.61 14.20
N VAL A 26 9.80 33.55 15.15
CA VAL A 26 9.73 32.44 16.11
C VAL A 26 9.24 31.23 15.32
N ARG A 27 10.18 30.37 14.92
CA ARG A 27 9.84 29.01 14.48
C ARG A 27 9.40 28.26 15.73
N CYS A 28 8.09 28.03 15.84
CA CYS A 28 7.55 27.09 16.81
C CYS A 28 8.10 25.71 16.45
N CYS A 29 9.13 25.26 17.18
CA CYS A 29 9.52 23.87 17.17
C CYS A 29 8.42 23.16 17.93
N GLY A 30 7.59 22.39 17.21
CA GLY A 30 6.55 21.57 17.82
C GLY A 30 7.18 20.77 18.96
N GLN A 31 6.61 20.91 20.15
CA GLN A 31 6.99 20.11 21.30
C GLN A 31 6.98 18.65 20.85
N SER A 32 8.09 17.97 21.11
CA SER A 32 8.31 16.56 20.80
C SER A 32 7.06 15.78 21.19
N SER A 33 6.37 15.24 20.18
CA SER A 33 5.53 14.07 20.40
C SER A 33 6.37 13.10 21.21
N GLU A 34 5.86 12.65 22.35
CA GLU A 34 6.36 11.45 23.01
C GLU A 34 6.62 10.41 21.90
N ASN A 35 7.79 9.77 21.93
CA ASN A 35 8.26 8.83 20.90
C ASN A 35 7.34 7.60 20.82
N LEU A 36 6.15 7.77 20.27
CA LEU A 36 5.25 6.69 19.90
C LEU A 36 5.84 6.05 18.65
N ALA A 37 6.00 4.73 18.69
CA ALA A 37 6.43 3.98 17.52
C ALA A 37 5.45 4.25 16.35
N PRO A 38 5.96 4.42 15.11
CA PRO A 38 5.11 4.64 13.97
C PRO A 38 4.17 3.44 13.76
N ILE A 39 2.88 3.71 13.52
CA ILE A 39 1.87 2.66 13.26
C ILE A 39 2.12 2.00 11.91
N ALA A 40 2.57 2.78 10.93
CA ALA A 40 2.78 2.37 9.56
C ALA A 40 4.09 2.95 9.01
N PRO A 41 4.74 2.30 8.03
CA PRO A 41 6.07 2.69 7.56
C PRO A 41 6.09 4.01 6.76
N LEU A 42 5.01 4.36 6.05
CA LEU A 42 4.95 5.60 5.26
C LEU A 42 4.55 6.78 6.14
N GLN A 43 5.31 7.87 6.06
CA GLN A 43 5.00 9.13 6.73
C GLN A 43 4.20 10.06 5.82
N LEU A 44 3.12 10.61 6.35
CA LEU A 44 2.21 11.50 5.62
C LEU A 44 2.66 12.96 5.76
N GLU A 45 2.65 13.69 4.65
CA GLU A 45 3.23 15.03 4.56
C GLU A 45 2.17 16.12 4.38
N SER A 46 0.98 15.80 3.86
CA SER A 46 -0.07 16.78 3.70
C SER A 46 -0.68 17.17 5.07
N PRO A 47 -1.27 18.38 5.19
CA PRO A 47 -1.98 18.76 6.41
C PRO A 47 -3.10 17.77 6.78
N ALA A 48 -3.81 17.25 5.78
CA ALA A 48 -4.85 16.25 5.98
C ALA A 48 -4.25 14.93 6.51
N GLY A 49 -3.19 14.42 5.89
CA GLY A 49 -2.55 13.18 6.33
C GLY A 49 -1.92 13.27 7.71
N GLN A 50 -1.31 14.40 8.08
CA GLN A 50 -0.79 14.63 9.43
C GLN A 50 -1.90 14.63 10.48
N LEU A 51 -3.01 15.30 10.20
CA LEU A 51 -4.20 15.29 11.07
C LEU A 51 -4.74 13.86 11.23
N LEU A 52 -4.92 13.14 10.14
CA LEU A 52 -5.45 11.77 10.15
C LEU A 52 -4.52 10.80 10.87
N THR A 53 -3.20 10.97 10.74
CA THR A 53 -2.20 10.19 11.49
C THR A 53 -2.34 10.41 12.99
N GLN A 54 -2.50 11.67 13.42
CA GLN A 54 -2.69 12.00 14.83
C GLN A 54 -4.00 11.42 15.38
N ILE A 55 -5.08 11.47 14.59
CA ILE A 55 -6.37 10.87 14.97
C ILE A 55 -6.24 9.35 15.07
N LEU A 56 -5.59 8.70 14.11
CA LEU A 56 -5.34 7.25 14.15
C LEU A 56 -4.53 6.83 15.38
N GLN A 57 -3.57 7.64 15.82
CA GLN A 57 -2.78 7.36 17.03
C GLN A 57 -3.55 7.59 18.33
N THR A 58 -4.38 8.62 18.40
CA THR A 58 -5.02 9.06 19.66
C THR A 58 -6.44 8.55 19.83
N HIS A 59 -7.23 8.56 18.76
CA HIS A 59 -8.66 8.21 18.74
C HIS A 59 -9.03 7.47 17.44
N PRO A 60 -8.58 6.21 17.24
CA PRO A 60 -8.81 5.47 15.98
C PRO A 60 -10.28 5.40 15.55
N HIS A 61 -11.20 5.34 16.50
CA HIS A 61 -12.65 5.26 16.25
C HIS A 61 -13.25 6.53 15.62
N LEU A 62 -12.55 7.68 15.69
CA LEU A 62 -12.98 8.92 15.04
C LEU A 62 -12.47 9.05 13.60
N LEU A 63 -11.57 8.15 13.17
CA LEU A 63 -10.91 8.26 11.88
C LEU A 63 -11.90 8.24 10.68
N PRO A 64 -12.93 7.36 10.62
CA PRO A 64 -13.89 7.39 9.52
C PRO A 64 -14.61 8.74 9.37
N ALA A 65 -15.06 9.31 10.50
CA ALA A 65 -15.76 10.59 10.49
C ALA A 65 -14.83 11.74 10.09
N ALA A 66 -13.56 11.69 10.51
CA ALA A 66 -12.56 12.67 10.10
C ALA A 66 -12.24 12.57 8.60
N ILE A 67 -12.15 11.36 8.05
CA ILE A 67 -11.95 11.12 6.61
C ILE A 67 -13.13 11.67 5.81
N ASP A 68 -14.37 11.37 6.21
CA ASP A 68 -15.57 11.90 5.57
C ASP A 68 -15.54 13.43 5.51
N GLN A 69 -15.17 14.08 6.62
CA GLN A 69 -15.04 15.54 6.66
C GLN A 69 -13.93 16.05 5.72
N GLN A 70 -12.78 15.37 5.64
CA GLN A 70 -11.72 15.77 4.71
C GLN A 70 -12.16 15.63 3.26
N LEU A 71 -12.86 14.55 2.89
CA LEU A 71 -13.39 14.34 1.55
C LEU A 71 -14.44 15.40 1.17
N GLU A 72 -15.33 15.76 2.10
CA GLU A 72 -16.28 16.85 1.91
C GLU A 72 -15.58 18.20 1.69
N ASN A 73 -14.53 18.50 2.48
CA ASN A 73 -13.75 19.73 2.30
C ASN A 73 -13.08 19.76 0.91
N LEU A 74 -12.49 18.65 0.47
CA LEU A 74 -11.89 18.57 -0.87
C LEU A 74 -12.93 18.75 -1.99
N GLN A 75 -14.16 18.26 -1.78
CA GLN A 75 -15.29 18.47 -2.69
C GLN A 75 -15.67 19.95 -2.79
N ASN A 76 -15.85 20.60 -1.63
CA ASN A 76 -16.21 22.02 -1.54
C ASN A 76 -15.14 22.90 -2.18
N ASP A 77 -13.86 22.61 -1.93
CA ASP A 77 -12.73 23.34 -2.52
C ASP A 77 -12.67 23.18 -4.05
N ARG A 78 -12.96 21.97 -4.55
CA ARG A 78 -13.04 21.69 -6.00
C ARG A 78 -14.16 22.50 -6.65
N ASP A 79 -15.32 22.55 -6.02
CA ASP A 79 -16.49 23.21 -6.57
C ASP A 79 -16.36 24.74 -6.50
N ALA A 80 -15.78 25.27 -5.42
CA ALA A 80 -15.42 26.68 -5.31
C ALA A 80 -14.42 27.11 -6.39
N GLN A 81 -13.41 26.28 -6.67
CA GLN A 81 -12.43 26.55 -7.72
C GLN A 81 -13.07 26.57 -9.12
N LYS A 82 -14.06 25.72 -9.40
CA LYS A 82 -14.80 25.74 -10.68
C LYS A 82 -15.62 27.01 -10.87
N ALA A 83 -16.03 27.66 -9.78
CA ALA A 83 -16.81 28.90 -9.80
C ALA A 83 -15.96 30.18 -9.98
N GLU A 84 -14.63 30.10 -9.81
CA GLU A 84 -13.73 31.24 -9.99
C GLU A 84 -13.58 31.61 -11.49
N THR A 85 -14.05 32.80 -11.89
CA THR A 85 -13.89 33.32 -13.27
C THR A 85 -12.75 34.36 -13.38
N PRO A 86 -11.77 34.18 -14.27
CA PRO A 86 -10.67 35.13 -14.46
C PRO A 86 -11.08 36.37 -15.26
N SER A 87 -10.65 37.56 -14.83
CA SER A 87 -11.02 38.86 -15.41
C SER A 87 -10.05 39.42 -16.47
N SER A 88 -8.81 38.93 -16.56
CA SER A 88 -7.80 39.43 -17.51
C SER A 88 -6.86 38.34 -18.05
N SER A 89 -6.16 38.62 -19.15
CA SER A 89 -5.30 37.64 -19.85
C SER A 89 -4.02 37.26 -19.10
N GLN A 90 -3.43 38.17 -18.31
CA GLN A 90 -2.32 37.84 -17.41
C GLN A 90 -2.81 37.04 -16.20
N ASP A 91 -4.02 37.34 -15.71
CA ASP A 91 -4.66 36.56 -14.66
C ASP A 91 -4.94 35.13 -15.14
N LEU A 92 -5.29 34.91 -16.41
CA LEU A 92 -5.51 33.55 -16.95
C LEU A 92 -4.33 32.59 -16.74
N LEU A 93 -3.09 33.06 -16.96
CA LEU A 93 -1.90 32.23 -16.76
C LEU A 93 -1.64 31.95 -15.28
N LEU A 94 -1.84 32.95 -14.42
CA LEU A 94 -1.72 32.81 -12.97
C LEU A 94 -2.76 31.82 -12.42
N TYR A 95 -4.03 32.00 -12.78
CA TYR A 95 -5.14 31.11 -12.39
C TYR A 95 -4.90 29.68 -12.86
N ARG A 96 -4.41 29.49 -14.08
CA ARG A 96 -4.02 28.16 -14.57
C ARG A 96 -2.94 27.53 -13.68
N ARG A 97 -1.91 28.29 -13.30
CA ARG A 97 -0.83 27.75 -12.47
C ARG A 97 -1.27 27.45 -11.04
N ILE A 98 -2.12 28.30 -10.47
CA ILE A 98 -2.76 28.07 -9.17
C ILE A 98 -3.62 26.82 -9.23
N ALA A 99 -4.39 26.64 -10.30
CA ALA A 99 -5.23 25.47 -10.49
C ALA A 99 -4.41 24.17 -10.59
N GLU A 100 -3.30 24.19 -11.31
CA GLU A 100 -2.36 23.06 -11.39
C GLU A 100 -1.75 22.70 -10.02
N VAL A 101 -1.45 23.68 -9.18
CA VAL A 101 -0.93 23.45 -7.83
C VAL A 101 -2.02 22.88 -6.91
N ARG A 102 -3.20 23.50 -6.89
CA ARG A 102 -4.36 23.02 -6.10
C ARG A 102 -4.75 21.58 -6.47
N GLU A 103 -4.72 21.24 -7.76
CA GLU A 103 -5.00 19.88 -8.22
C GLU A 103 -3.95 18.88 -7.71
N LYS A 104 -2.67 19.24 -7.72
CA LYS A 104 -1.60 18.39 -7.16
C LYS A 104 -1.73 18.22 -5.65
N GLU A 105 -2.09 19.27 -4.93
CA GLU A 105 -2.34 19.21 -3.48
C GLU A 105 -3.55 18.33 -3.16
N ARG A 106 -4.64 18.46 -3.92
CA ARG A 106 -5.83 17.61 -3.79
C ARG A 106 -5.49 16.14 -4.03
N ARG A 107 -4.74 15.84 -5.10
CA ARG A 107 -4.27 14.49 -5.40
C ARG A 107 -3.43 13.91 -4.27
N LYS A 108 -2.50 14.70 -3.73
CA LYS A 108 -1.68 14.28 -2.59
C LYS A 108 -2.54 13.99 -1.36
N ALA A 109 -3.53 14.83 -1.07
CA ALA A 109 -4.44 14.60 0.04
C ALA A 109 -5.25 13.31 -0.14
N LEU A 110 -5.79 13.05 -1.34
CA LEU A 110 -6.52 11.82 -1.65
C LEU A 110 -5.65 10.57 -1.50
N GLU A 111 -4.42 10.62 -2.00
CA GLU A 111 -3.44 9.53 -1.83
C GLU A 111 -3.20 9.21 -0.35
N GLU A 112 -2.99 10.24 0.48
CA GLU A 112 -2.76 10.04 1.92
C GLU A 112 -4.03 9.61 2.67
N ILE A 113 -5.23 10.00 2.21
CA ILE A 113 -6.51 9.51 2.74
C ILE A 113 -6.69 8.02 2.44
N LEU A 114 -6.41 7.58 1.20
CA LEU A 114 -6.44 6.16 0.83
C LEU A 114 -5.48 5.35 1.71
N TYR A 115 -4.27 5.86 1.94
CA TYR A 115 -3.32 5.21 2.83
C TYR A 115 -3.86 5.10 4.26
N CYS A 116 -4.45 6.16 4.80
CA CYS A 116 -5.05 6.12 6.14
C CYS A 116 -6.16 5.06 6.27
N LEU A 117 -7.02 4.91 5.25
CA LEU A 117 -8.05 3.88 5.23
C LEU A 117 -7.46 2.46 5.24
N ILE A 118 -6.37 2.24 4.49
CA ILE A 118 -5.67 0.94 4.48
C ILE A 118 -5.08 0.66 5.86
N VAL A 119 -4.34 1.61 6.45
CA VAL A 119 -3.75 1.43 7.78
C VAL A 119 -4.83 1.20 8.84
N GLN A 120 -5.96 1.89 8.74
CA GLN A 120 -7.11 1.66 9.61
C GLN A 120 -7.57 0.20 9.55
N LYS A 121 -7.64 -0.41 8.37
CA LYS A 121 -8.01 -1.83 8.22
C LYS A 121 -7.02 -2.76 8.90
N PHE A 122 -5.71 -2.48 8.81
CA PHE A 122 -4.71 -3.23 9.57
C PHE A 122 -4.92 -3.12 11.09
N VAL A 123 -5.20 -1.91 11.59
CA VAL A 123 -5.47 -1.66 13.02
C VAL A 123 -6.76 -2.35 13.48
N GLU A 124 -7.85 -2.26 12.72
CA GLU A 124 -9.13 -2.92 13.02
C GLU A 124 -8.99 -4.44 13.13
N ASN A 125 -8.15 -5.05 12.29
CA ASN A 125 -7.86 -6.48 12.31
C ASN A 125 -6.76 -6.87 13.32
N ASN A 126 -6.24 -5.92 14.10
CA ASN A 126 -5.14 -6.13 15.06
C ASN A 126 -3.87 -6.70 14.40
N ILE A 127 -3.56 -6.26 13.19
CA ILE A 127 -2.40 -6.66 12.39
C ILE A 127 -1.38 -5.52 12.47
N SER A 128 -0.21 -5.76 13.06
CA SER A 128 0.90 -4.81 13.01
C SER A 128 1.53 -4.86 11.62
N MET A 129 1.65 -3.70 10.97
CA MET A 129 2.30 -3.59 9.66
C MET A 129 3.81 -3.71 9.79
N ILE A 130 4.43 -4.32 8.79
CA ILE A 130 5.88 -4.39 8.65
C ILE A 130 6.44 -2.97 8.58
N GLN A 131 7.49 -2.72 9.37
CA GLN A 131 8.19 -1.44 9.40
C GLN A 131 9.38 -1.46 8.45
N LYS A 132 10.02 -0.29 8.27
CA LYS A 132 11.19 -0.14 7.39
C LYS A 132 12.25 -1.22 7.65
N ILE A 133 12.62 -1.93 6.59
CA ILE A 133 13.67 -2.94 6.59
C ILE A 133 15.02 -2.23 6.57
N SER A 134 15.63 -2.15 7.74
CA SER A 134 16.99 -1.66 7.92
C SER A 134 17.92 -2.83 8.24
N PRO A 135 19.20 -2.76 7.84
CA PRO A 135 20.18 -3.77 8.22
C PRO A 135 20.21 -3.87 9.74
N SER A 136 19.92 -5.07 10.26
CA SER A 136 19.88 -5.31 11.69
C SER A 136 21.30 -5.30 12.27
N SER A 137 21.41 -4.98 13.55
CA SER A 137 22.67 -5.10 14.30
C SER A 137 23.05 -6.56 14.60
N ASP A 138 22.23 -7.51 14.15
CA ASP A 138 22.44 -8.94 14.30
C ASP A 138 23.61 -9.38 13.40
N PRO A 139 24.60 -10.14 13.91
CA PRO A 139 25.68 -10.68 13.10
C PRO A 139 25.20 -11.56 11.93
N THR A 140 23.96 -12.06 11.96
CA THR A 140 23.35 -12.84 10.86
C THR A 140 22.71 -11.99 9.77
N GLY A 141 22.60 -10.67 9.94
CA GLY A 141 22.00 -9.77 8.93
C GLY A 141 20.51 -10.02 8.66
N ARG A 142 19.84 -10.74 9.56
CA ARG A 142 18.43 -11.14 9.46
C ARG A 142 17.49 -9.94 9.64
N VAL A 143 16.49 -9.78 8.78
CA VAL A 143 15.58 -8.61 8.79
C VAL A 143 14.13 -8.91 9.19
N ASP A 144 13.74 -10.17 9.30
CA ASP A 144 12.36 -10.63 9.50
C ASP A 144 12.04 -10.99 10.96
N SER A 145 12.47 -10.14 11.90
CA SER A 145 12.11 -10.29 13.33
C SER A 145 10.69 -9.77 13.61
N TRP A 146 9.73 -10.14 12.76
CA TRP A 146 8.34 -9.71 12.85
C TRP A 146 7.49 -10.73 13.62
N PRO A 147 6.41 -10.30 14.28
CA PRO A 147 5.45 -11.23 14.87
C PRO A 147 4.80 -12.11 13.80
N ASN A 148 4.64 -13.40 14.09
CA ASN A 148 3.81 -14.25 13.23
C ASN A 148 2.34 -13.83 13.38
N GLN A 149 1.75 -13.38 12.28
CA GLN A 149 0.36 -12.93 12.19
C GLN A 149 -0.38 -13.62 11.03
N GLU A 150 0.09 -14.78 10.58
CA GLU A 150 -0.43 -15.53 9.43
C GLU A 150 -1.94 -15.76 9.53
N GLN A 151 -2.41 -16.29 10.67
CA GLN A 151 -3.84 -16.52 10.90
C GLN A 151 -4.69 -15.24 10.85
N LYS A 152 -4.13 -14.10 11.29
CA LYS A 152 -4.85 -12.81 11.23
C LYS A 152 -4.93 -12.33 9.78
N LEU A 153 -3.86 -12.46 9.02
CA LEU A 153 -3.81 -12.13 7.60
C LEU A 153 -4.68 -13.06 6.75
N GLU A 154 -4.79 -14.33 7.10
CA GLU A 154 -5.75 -15.26 6.49
C GLU A 154 -7.19 -14.79 6.70
N SER A 155 -7.53 -14.38 7.93
CA SER A 155 -8.91 -14.03 8.31
C SER A 155 -9.50 -12.80 7.61
N VAL A 156 -8.68 -12.00 6.91
CA VAL A 156 -9.16 -10.82 6.17
C VAL A 156 -9.70 -11.19 4.78
N HIS A 157 -9.45 -12.42 4.32
CA HIS A 157 -9.85 -12.92 3.02
C HIS A 157 -10.99 -13.95 3.14
N SER A 158 -11.76 -14.12 2.06
CA SER A 158 -12.67 -15.26 1.95
C SER A 158 -11.88 -16.56 1.85
N ARG A 159 -12.52 -17.69 2.14
CA ARG A 159 -11.89 -19.01 2.00
C ARG A 159 -11.39 -19.22 0.57
N GLU A 160 -12.23 -18.95 -0.42
CA GLU A 160 -11.90 -19.13 -1.83
C GLU A 160 -10.78 -18.20 -2.29
N ALA A 161 -10.73 -16.96 -1.79
CA ALA A 161 -9.62 -16.05 -2.05
C ALA A 161 -8.33 -16.57 -1.41
N PHE A 162 -8.38 -17.04 -0.15
CA PHE A 162 -7.19 -17.54 0.53
C PHE A 162 -6.59 -18.78 -0.12
N GLU A 163 -7.42 -19.68 -0.66
CA GLU A 163 -6.97 -20.80 -1.49
C GLU A 163 -6.14 -20.32 -2.70
N MET A 164 -6.60 -19.25 -3.38
CA MET A 164 -5.82 -18.63 -4.47
C MET A 164 -4.52 -18.00 -3.94
N ILE A 165 -4.53 -17.36 -2.77
CA ILE A 165 -3.33 -16.79 -2.13
C ILE A 165 -2.29 -17.86 -1.83
N GLN A 166 -2.70 -19.03 -1.34
CA GLN A 166 -1.81 -20.17 -1.11
C GLN A 166 -1.17 -20.66 -2.42
N SER A 167 -1.93 -20.70 -3.51
CA SER A 167 -1.38 -21.00 -4.85
C SER A 167 -0.34 -19.94 -5.28
N HIS A 168 -0.63 -18.64 -5.10
CA HIS A 168 0.32 -17.56 -5.39
C HIS A 168 1.59 -17.64 -4.54
N LEU A 169 1.47 -17.92 -3.24
CA LEU A 169 2.61 -18.16 -2.35
C LEU A 169 3.47 -19.32 -2.85
N SER A 170 2.85 -20.42 -3.25
CA SER A 170 3.57 -21.59 -3.80
C SER A 170 4.37 -21.22 -5.06
N LEU A 171 3.79 -20.40 -5.94
CA LEU A 171 4.47 -19.93 -7.17
C LEU A 171 5.62 -18.97 -6.88
N VAL A 172 5.43 -18.02 -5.95
CA VAL A 172 6.44 -17.02 -5.57
C VAL A 172 7.61 -17.64 -4.81
N LEU A 173 7.32 -18.58 -3.91
CA LEU A 173 8.32 -19.24 -3.06
C LEU A 173 8.99 -20.43 -3.78
N GLY A 174 8.39 -20.92 -4.87
CA GLY A 174 8.82 -22.11 -5.61
C GLY A 174 8.62 -23.41 -4.83
N GLU A 175 9.26 -24.50 -5.28
CA GLU A 175 9.26 -25.83 -4.63
C GLU A 175 9.82 -25.85 -3.18
N ARG A 176 10.25 -24.70 -2.67
CA ARG A 176 10.85 -24.56 -1.33
C ARG A 176 9.84 -24.66 -0.18
N LEU A 177 8.56 -24.92 -0.44
CA LEU A 177 7.59 -25.29 0.61
C LEU A 177 7.96 -26.62 1.32
N VAL A 178 8.86 -27.42 0.74
CA VAL A 178 9.43 -28.62 1.38
C VAL A 178 10.58 -28.26 2.34
N ALA A 179 11.15 -27.05 2.24
CA ALA A 179 12.23 -26.61 3.11
C ALA A 179 11.69 -26.15 4.48
N PRO A 180 12.45 -26.34 5.58
CA PRO A 180 12.06 -25.84 6.89
C PRO A 180 11.75 -24.34 6.86
N LEU A 181 10.72 -23.89 7.57
CA LEU A 181 10.29 -22.48 7.65
C LEU A 181 11.41 -21.53 8.11
N GLN A 182 12.41 -22.04 8.83
CA GLN A 182 13.56 -21.30 9.32
C GLN A 182 14.70 -21.17 8.29
N THR A 183 14.57 -21.79 7.12
CA THR A 183 15.60 -21.69 6.07
C THR A 183 15.72 -20.24 5.63
N MET A 184 16.96 -19.73 5.69
CA MET A 184 17.29 -18.37 5.30
C MET A 184 17.59 -18.32 3.81
N ILE A 185 17.15 -17.23 3.18
CA ILE A 185 17.49 -16.89 1.81
C ILE A 185 18.09 -15.49 1.78
N GLU A 186 19.08 -15.31 0.91
CA GLU A 186 19.63 -14.00 0.61
C GLU A 186 18.96 -13.44 -0.64
N ILE A 187 18.39 -12.25 -0.51
CA ILE A 187 17.63 -11.61 -1.57
C ILE A 187 17.85 -10.11 -1.49
N SER A 188 17.92 -9.47 -2.66
CA SER A 188 18.16 -8.04 -2.74
C SER A 188 16.90 -7.23 -2.42
N LYS A 189 17.06 -6.06 -1.82
CA LYS A 189 15.92 -5.18 -1.46
C LYS A 189 15.10 -4.77 -2.67
N VAL A 190 15.73 -4.56 -3.83
CA VAL A 190 15.01 -4.26 -5.07
C VAL A 190 14.15 -5.44 -5.50
N LYS A 191 14.65 -6.68 -5.43
CA LYS A 191 13.84 -7.87 -5.73
C LYS A 191 12.68 -8.02 -4.75
N LEU A 192 12.93 -7.82 -3.46
CA LEU A 192 11.88 -7.85 -2.43
C LEU A 192 10.81 -6.78 -2.63
N GLY A 193 11.23 -5.55 -2.98
CA GLY A 193 10.32 -4.45 -3.27
C GLY A 193 9.46 -4.70 -4.51
N LYS A 194 10.04 -5.26 -5.58
CA LYS A 194 9.27 -5.65 -6.76
C LYS A 194 8.27 -6.76 -6.43
N LEU A 195 8.68 -7.77 -5.65
CA LEU A 195 7.80 -8.84 -5.22
C LEU A 195 6.64 -8.29 -4.37
N TYR A 196 6.93 -7.44 -3.39
CA TYR A 196 5.92 -6.81 -2.54
C TYR A 196 4.92 -5.99 -3.35
N ALA A 197 5.39 -5.17 -4.30
CA ALA A 197 4.51 -4.42 -5.20
C ALA A 197 3.66 -5.34 -6.08
N ALA A 198 4.23 -6.40 -6.63
CA ALA A 198 3.49 -7.39 -7.43
C ALA A 198 2.41 -8.11 -6.60
N SER A 199 2.71 -8.47 -5.35
CA SER A 199 1.76 -9.08 -4.43
C SER A 199 0.65 -8.11 -4.00
N ILE A 200 0.92 -6.80 -3.87
CA ILE A 200 -0.14 -5.79 -3.71
C ILE A 200 -1.09 -5.80 -4.91
N MET A 201 -0.53 -5.75 -6.12
CA MET A 201 -1.34 -5.75 -7.35
C MET A 201 -2.19 -7.02 -7.47
N TYR A 202 -1.62 -8.17 -7.11
CA TYR A 202 -2.32 -9.44 -7.03
C TYR A 202 -3.48 -9.40 -6.02
N GLY A 203 -3.24 -8.91 -4.80
CA GLY A 203 -4.27 -8.79 -3.77
C GLY A 203 -5.42 -7.86 -4.18
N TYR A 204 -5.09 -6.75 -4.83
CA TYR A 204 -6.07 -5.82 -5.40
C TYR A 204 -6.95 -6.50 -6.46
N PHE A 205 -6.34 -7.22 -7.41
CA PHE A 205 -7.06 -7.98 -8.43
C PHE A 205 -7.98 -9.03 -7.77
N LEU A 206 -7.42 -9.83 -6.87
CA LEU A 206 -8.10 -10.96 -6.26
C LEU A 206 -9.33 -10.50 -5.46
N ARG A 207 -9.20 -9.43 -4.67
CA ARG A 207 -10.31 -8.85 -3.92
C ARG A 207 -11.49 -8.49 -4.81
N ARG A 208 -11.20 -7.88 -5.96
CA ARG A 208 -12.23 -7.45 -6.91
C ARG A 208 -12.95 -8.63 -7.56
N VAL A 209 -12.21 -9.66 -7.96
CA VAL A 209 -12.81 -10.86 -8.54
C VAL A 209 -13.63 -11.62 -7.49
N ASP A 210 -13.09 -11.78 -6.28
CA ASP A 210 -13.76 -12.46 -5.17
C ASP A 210 -15.08 -11.78 -4.79
N GLN A 211 -15.10 -10.44 -4.68
CA GLN A 211 -16.34 -9.71 -4.42
C GLN A 211 -17.39 -9.90 -5.53
N ARG A 212 -16.97 -9.89 -6.80
CA ARG A 212 -17.89 -10.16 -7.91
C ARG A 212 -18.40 -11.59 -7.86
N TYR A 213 -17.52 -12.56 -7.65
CA TYR A 213 -17.86 -13.97 -7.53
C TYR A 213 -18.89 -14.22 -6.42
N GLN A 214 -18.65 -13.67 -5.22
CA GLN A 214 -19.57 -13.78 -4.09
C GLN A 214 -20.91 -13.11 -4.38
N LEU A 215 -20.90 -11.95 -5.04
CA LEU A 215 -22.13 -11.27 -5.44
C LEU A 215 -22.95 -12.13 -6.42
N GLU A 216 -22.33 -12.68 -7.46
CA GLU A 216 -23.02 -13.57 -8.42
C GLU A 216 -23.51 -14.86 -7.76
N GLN A 217 -22.74 -15.39 -6.81
CA GLN A 217 -23.12 -16.55 -6.01
C GLN A 217 -24.37 -16.25 -5.17
N ALA A 218 -24.38 -15.11 -4.45
CA ALA A 218 -25.49 -14.67 -3.63
C ALA A 218 -26.75 -14.37 -4.47
N MET A 219 -26.57 -13.80 -5.66
CA MET A 219 -27.65 -13.52 -6.61
C MET A 219 -28.10 -14.75 -7.41
N LYS A 220 -27.43 -15.90 -7.27
CA LYS A 220 -27.69 -17.13 -8.03
C LYS A 220 -27.60 -16.92 -9.55
N THR A 221 -26.70 -16.05 -9.98
CA THR A 221 -26.45 -15.77 -11.41
C THR A 221 -25.22 -16.49 -11.95
N LEU A 222 -24.51 -17.25 -11.11
CA LEU A 222 -23.39 -18.07 -11.55
C LEU A 222 -23.86 -19.16 -12.53
N PRO A 223 -23.11 -19.42 -13.61
CA PRO A 223 -23.38 -20.56 -14.48
C PRO A 223 -23.43 -21.88 -13.69
N GLU A 224 -24.49 -22.67 -13.90
CA GLU A 224 -24.71 -23.95 -13.21
C GLU A 224 -23.58 -24.98 -13.45
N ASP A 225 -22.83 -24.82 -14.55
CA ASP A 225 -21.76 -25.73 -14.98
C ASP A 225 -20.35 -25.39 -14.44
N LEU A 226 -20.21 -24.36 -13.59
CA LEU A 226 -18.92 -23.96 -12.99
C LEU A 226 -18.39 -25.09 -12.09
N GLY A 227 -17.51 -25.92 -12.64
CA GLY A 227 -16.87 -27.07 -11.97
C GLY A 227 -17.11 -28.44 -12.64
N GLN A 228 -18.05 -28.56 -13.58
CA GLN A 228 -18.28 -29.82 -14.33
C GLN A 228 -17.54 -29.90 -15.68
N LYS A 229 -17.18 -28.75 -16.27
CA LYS A 229 -16.58 -28.66 -17.62
C LYS A 229 -15.05 -28.64 -17.66
N THR A 230 -14.37 -28.84 -16.54
CA THR A 230 -12.90 -28.84 -16.48
C THR A 230 -12.26 -30.03 -17.21
N ALA A 231 -13.03 -31.06 -17.58
CA ALA A 231 -12.52 -32.21 -18.34
C ALA A 231 -12.35 -31.97 -19.85
N GLY A 232 -12.63 -30.77 -20.39
CA GLY A 232 -12.62 -30.57 -21.85
C GLY A 232 -12.38 -29.16 -22.39
N PHE A 233 -12.05 -28.16 -21.56
CA PHE A 233 -11.76 -26.81 -22.06
C PHE A 233 -10.33 -26.69 -22.60
N GLN A 234 -10.15 -26.93 -23.91
CA GLN A 234 -8.97 -26.55 -24.70
C GLN A 234 -9.12 -25.14 -25.28
N GLY A 235 -9.50 -24.16 -24.45
CA GLY A 235 -9.46 -22.74 -24.83
C GLY A 235 -8.11 -22.13 -24.47
N PRO A 236 -7.64 -21.07 -25.14
CA PRO A 236 -6.46 -20.34 -24.69
C PRO A 236 -6.72 -19.83 -23.27
N VAL A 237 -5.91 -20.28 -22.31
CA VAL A 237 -5.94 -19.80 -20.93
C VAL A 237 -5.77 -18.29 -20.97
N PRO A 238 -6.68 -17.49 -20.38
CA PRO A 238 -6.47 -16.05 -20.30
C PRO A 238 -5.13 -15.77 -19.60
N GLN A 239 -4.19 -15.19 -20.34
CA GLN A 239 -2.86 -14.82 -19.84
C GLN A 239 -3.01 -13.60 -18.91
N SER A 240 -3.44 -13.85 -17.67
CA SER A 240 -3.39 -12.82 -16.65
C SER A 240 -1.96 -12.77 -16.09
N PRO A 241 -1.26 -11.61 -16.13
CA PRO A 241 0.15 -11.50 -15.75
C PRO A 241 0.45 -11.88 -14.29
N PHE A 242 -0.59 -12.05 -13.47
CA PHE A 242 -0.49 -12.28 -12.03
C PHE A 242 -0.56 -13.76 -11.63
N TRP A 243 -0.80 -14.66 -12.59
CA TRP A 243 -1.03 -16.10 -12.35
C TRP A 243 -0.20 -17.00 -13.26
N ASP A 244 0.41 -16.42 -14.29
CA ASP A 244 1.30 -17.09 -15.20
C ASP A 244 2.67 -17.25 -14.52
N PRO A 245 3.18 -18.50 -14.35
CA PRO A 245 4.50 -18.75 -13.76
C PRO A 245 5.62 -17.95 -14.44
N ASP A 246 5.50 -17.72 -15.76
CA ASP A 246 6.49 -16.99 -16.57
C ASP A 246 6.46 -15.47 -16.35
N SER A 247 5.36 -14.94 -15.79
CA SER A 247 5.15 -13.51 -15.54
C SER A 247 5.45 -13.09 -14.09
N LEU A 248 5.64 -14.05 -13.18
CA LEU A 248 5.92 -13.81 -11.77
C LEU A 248 7.42 -13.67 -11.49
N ILE A 249 7.76 -12.84 -10.51
CA ILE A 249 9.14 -12.75 -10.00
C ILE A 249 9.40 -13.98 -9.15
N GLN A 250 9.94 -15.02 -9.78
CA GLN A 250 10.41 -16.21 -9.08
C GLN A 250 11.74 -15.90 -8.39
N ILE A 251 11.89 -16.36 -7.15
CA ILE A 251 13.19 -16.36 -6.48
C ILE A 251 14.00 -17.50 -7.08
N PRO A 252 15.16 -17.25 -7.72
CA PRO A 252 15.90 -18.28 -8.44
C PRO A 252 16.19 -19.48 -7.54
N ALA A 253 15.85 -20.68 -8.00
CA ALA A 253 16.37 -21.94 -7.47
C ALA A 253 17.70 -22.27 -8.18
N ASP A 254 18.60 -22.99 -7.50
CA ASP A 254 19.69 -23.66 -8.20
C ASP A 254 19.07 -24.69 -9.15
N GLU A 255 19.53 -24.71 -10.40
CA GLU A 255 19.00 -25.52 -11.49
C GLU A 255 19.06 -27.00 -11.16
N ASP A 256 17.92 -27.62 -10.87
CA ASP A 256 17.52 -28.95 -11.33
C ASP A 256 16.09 -29.24 -10.84
N ASP A 257 15.35 -29.98 -11.68
CA ASP A 257 13.99 -30.51 -11.48
C ASP A 257 12.81 -29.58 -11.84
N VAL A 258 12.18 -29.90 -12.98
CA VAL A 258 10.87 -29.42 -13.40
C VAL A 258 9.86 -30.53 -13.11
N ALA A 259 9.11 -30.41 -12.01
CA ALA A 259 7.99 -31.30 -11.71
C ALA A 259 6.64 -30.64 -12.02
N SER A 260 5.78 -31.39 -12.72
CA SER A 260 4.38 -31.04 -13.01
C SER A 260 3.53 -31.18 -11.73
N TYR A 261 2.94 -30.08 -11.27
CA TYR A 261 2.00 -30.08 -10.15
C TYR A 261 0.66 -30.75 -10.53
N ASP A 262 0.16 -31.58 -9.64
CA ASP A 262 -1.13 -32.28 -9.72
C ASP A 262 -2.28 -31.29 -9.48
N GLU A 263 -2.99 -30.92 -10.55
CA GLU A 263 -4.16 -30.02 -10.53
C GLU A 263 -5.42 -30.79 -10.12
N GLY A 264 -5.46 -31.28 -8.88
CA GLY A 264 -6.45 -32.23 -8.37
C GLY A 264 -7.67 -31.64 -7.66
N GLU A 265 -7.68 -30.35 -7.28
CA GLU A 265 -8.83 -29.70 -6.65
C GLU A 265 -9.33 -28.55 -7.52
N SER A 266 -10.57 -28.64 -8.03
CA SER A 266 -11.20 -27.57 -8.78
C SER A 266 -11.61 -26.43 -7.83
N TYR A 267 -10.70 -25.49 -7.59
CA TYR A 267 -11.00 -24.28 -6.85
C TYR A 267 -12.15 -23.54 -7.53
N LYS A 268 -13.22 -23.25 -6.78
CA LYS A 268 -14.44 -22.62 -7.34
C LYS A 268 -14.16 -21.23 -7.91
N LEU A 269 -13.36 -20.43 -7.19
CA LEU A 269 -12.95 -19.10 -7.64
C LEU A 269 -11.98 -19.16 -8.83
N ARG A 270 -11.07 -20.15 -8.87
CA ARG A 270 -10.22 -20.39 -10.06
C ARG A 270 -11.06 -20.73 -11.29
N SER A 271 -12.04 -21.62 -11.13
CA SER A 271 -12.97 -21.99 -12.20
C SER A 271 -13.76 -20.77 -12.70
N TYR A 272 -14.19 -19.89 -11.79
CA TYR A 272 -14.82 -18.63 -12.13
C TYR A 272 -13.89 -17.69 -12.90
N ILE A 273 -12.64 -17.53 -12.47
CA ILE A 273 -11.62 -16.72 -13.17
C ILE A 273 -11.40 -17.25 -14.60
N MET A 274 -11.27 -18.57 -14.77
CA MET A 274 -11.08 -19.19 -16.09
C MET A 274 -12.29 -19.03 -17.01
N TYR A 275 -13.48 -18.80 -16.45
CA TYR A 275 -14.70 -18.53 -17.20
C TYR A 275 -14.77 -17.07 -17.69
N LEU A 276 -14.08 -16.13 -17.04
CA LEU A 276 -14.08 -14.72 -17.43
C LEU A 276 -13.33 -14.50 -18.75
N ASP A 277 -13.84 -13.58 -19.56
CA ASP A 277 -13.16 -13.14 -20.77
C ASP A 277 -11.92 -12.28 -20.46
N ALA A 278 -10.99 -12.20 -21.42
CA ALA A 278 -9.74 -11.47 -21.25
C ALA A 278 -9.93 -9.97 -20.96
N GLU A 279 -10.97 -9.34 -21.52
CA GLU A 279 -11.25 -7.93 -21.29
C GLU A 279 -11.70 -7.69 -19.84
N THR A 280 -12.60 -8.55 -19.33
CA THR A 280 -13.04 -8.50 -17.93
C THR A 280 -11.88 -8.73 -16.96
N LEU A 281 -11.01 -9.71 -17.25
CA LEU A 281 -9.83 -9.98 -16.43
C LEU A 281 -8.85 -8.80 -16.42
N GLN A 282 -8.57 -8.21 -17.59
CA GLN A 282 -7.71 -7.03 -17.68
C GLN A 282 -8.31 -5.85 -16.91
N ARG A 283 -9.63 -5.64 -17.02
CA ARG A 283 -10.33 -4.60 -16.24
C ARG A 283 -10.14 -4.83 -14.75
N TYR A 284 -10.28 -6.06 -14.26
CA TYR A 284 -10.08 -6.40 -12.84
C TYR A 284 -8.64 -6.20 -12.38
N ALA A 285 -7.68 -6.47 -13.25
CA ALA A 285 -6.26 -6.37 -12.93
C ALA A 285 -5.71 -4.93 -12.99
N THR A 286 -6.44 -4.03 -13.64
CA THR A 286 -6.06 -2.63 -13.76
C THR A 286 -6.46 -1.84 -12.51
N ILE A 287 -5.49 -1.15 -11.91
CA ILE A 287 -5.72 -0.15 -10.86
C ILE A 287 -6.55 1.00 -11.45
N ARG A 288 -7.65 1.38 -10.79
CA ARG A 288 -8.60 2.35 -11.34
C ARG A 288 -8.25 3.80 -11.01
N SER A 289 -7.65 4.07 -9.85
CA SER A 289 -7.31 5.44 -9.46
C SER A 289 -5.92 5.87 -9.89
N ARG A 290 -5.73 7.19 -10.03
CA ARG A 290 -4.42 7.79 -10.37
C ARG A 290 -3.51 7.88 -9.13
N GLU A 291 -4.10 7.82 -7.96
CA GLU A 291 -3.48 7.97 -6.64
C GLU A 291 -2.91 6.65 -6.13
N ALA A 292 -3.51 5.51 -6.49
CA ALA A 292 -3.09 4.20 -6.01
C ALA A 292 -1.67 3.79 -6.45
N MET A 293 -1.26 4.06 -7.69
CA MET A 293 0.08 3.68 -8.15
C MET A 293 1.21 4.42 -7.39
N PRO A 294 1.17 5.76 -7.25
CA PRO A 294 2.11 6.48 -6.38
C PRO A 294 2.08 6.00 -4.92
N LEU A 295 0.92 5.62 -4.39
CA LEU A 295 0.77 5.09 -3.04
C LEU A 295 1.51 3.75 -2.88
N ILE A 296 1.33 2.81 -3.82
CA ILE A 296 2.04 1.52 -3.82
C ILE A 296 3.56 1.74 -3.91
N GLU A 297 3.99 2.65 -4.77
CA GLU A 297 5.40 3.01 -4.91
C GLU A 297 5.96 3.56 -3.59
N LYS A 298 5.26 4.51 -2.95
CA LYS A 298 5.69 5.10 -1.67
C LYS A 298 5.69 4.10 -0.52
N GLN A 299 4.69 3.21 -0.41
CA GLN A 299 4.70 2.13 0.57
C GLN A 299 5.90 1.20 0.37
N THR A 300 6.18 0.82 -0.87
CA THR A 300 7.33 -0.01 -1.21
C THR A 300 8.65 0.69 -0.86
N GLN A 301 8.77 1.98 -1.19
CA GLN A 301 9.95 2.79 -0.84
C GLN A 301 10.10 2.99 0.67
N ALA A 302 9.00 3.08 1.42
CA ALA A 302 9.04 3.20 2.88
C ALA A 302 9.58 1.92 3.54
N LEU A 303 9.25 0.75 2.99
CA LEU A 303 9.75 -0.54 3.46
C LEU A 303 11.20 -0.80 3.05
N PHE A 304 11.52 -0.66 1.76
CA PHE A 304 12.79 -1.13 1.18
C PHE A 304 13.80 -0.02 0.91
N GLY A 305 13.39 1.24 1.03
CA GLY A 305 14.19 2.39 0.60
C GLY A 305 13.95 2.75 -0.88
N ARG A 306 14.50 3.90 -1.29
CA ARG A 306 14.44 4.33 -2.70
C ARG A 306 15.55 3.66 -3.49
N PRO A 307 15.24 2.91 -4.56
CA PRO A 307 16.28 2.35 -5.41
C PRO A 307 16.96 3.46 -6.22
N ASP A 308 18.29 3.51 -6.20
CA ASP A 308 19.07 4.41 -7.06
C ASP A 308 19.27 3.74 -8.42
N ILE A 309 18.31 4.00 -9.32
CA ILE A 309 18.23 3.35 -10.63
C ILE A 309 18.95 4.21 -11.67
N ARG A 310 19.91 3.63 -12.39
CA ARG A 310 20.45 4.21 -13.63
C ARG A 310 20.14 3.31 -14.82
N VAL A 311 19.89 3.96 -15.95
CA VAL A 311 19.78 3.28 -17.24
C VAL A 311 21.19 3.05 -17.73
N THR A 312 21.61 1.79 -17.84
CA THR A 312 22.88 1.42 -18.48
C THR A 312 22.81 1.70 -19.97
N ASP A 313 23.97 1.79 -20.64
CA ASP A 313 24.06 2.10 -22.08
C ASP A 313 23.32 1.08 -22.98
N GLY A 314 22.94 -0.08 -22.43
CA GLY A 314 22.10 -1.10 -23.08
C GLY A 314 20.59 -0.98 -22.81
N GLY A 315 20.13 0.07 -22.13
CA GLY A 315 18.71 0.30 -21.80
C GLY A 315 18.18 -0.50 -20.60
N ALA A 316 19.03 -1.26 -19.91
CA ALA A 316 18.65 -2.00 -18.70
C ALA A 316 18.68 -1.08 -17.47
N LEU A 317 17.69 -1.21 -16.59
CA LEU A 317 17.66 -0.53 -15.29
C LEU A 317 18.50 -1.33 -14.28
N GLU A 318 19.66 -0.80 -13.89
CA GLU A 318 20.48 -1.38 -12.82
C GLU A 318 20.43 -0.48 -11.56
N ALA A 319 20.26 -1.11 -10.39
CA ALA A 319 20.27 -0.41 -9.11
C ALA A 319 21.70 -0.35 -8.57
N LEU A 320 22.23 0.86 -8.36
CA LEU A 320 23.66 1.07 -8.11
C LEU A 320 24.15 0.69 -6.71
N ASN A 321 23.25 0.34 -5.79
CA ASN A 321 23.57 -0.10 -4.42
C ASN A 321 22.45 -1.00 -3.88
N ASP A 322 22.15 -2.10 -4.58
CA ASP A 322 21.11 -3.04 -4.14
C ASP A 322 21.60 -3.85 -2.93
N GLU A 323 21.16 -3.45 -1.74
CA GLU A 323 21.50 -4.12 -0.48
C GLU A 323 20.88 -5.52 -0.44
N ILE A 324 21.71 -6.54 -0.15
CA ILE A 324 21.26 -7.91 0.08
C ILE A 324 20.85 -8.05 1.54
N VAL A 325 19.68 -8.67 1.77
CA VAL A 325 19.16 -8.96 3.10
C VAL A 325 18.92 -10.45 3.25
N SER A 326 19.06 -10.95 4.49
CA SER A 326 18.72 -12.32 4.84
C SER A 326 17.31 -12.36 5.45
N ILE A 327 16.44 -13.21 4.88
CA ILE A 327 15.05 -13.40 5.31
C ILE A 327 14.72 -14.89 5.37
N THR A 328 13.94 -15.32 6.36
CA THR A 328 13.45 -16.70 6.40
C THR A 328 12.26 -16.91 5.47
N PHE A 329 11.94 -18.15 5.10
CA PHE A 329 10.68 -18.44 4.39
C PHE A 329 9.46 -17.94 5.15
N SER A 330 9.41 -18.11 6.48
CA SER A 330 8.32 -17.59 7.29
C SER A 330 8.21 -16.06 7.17
N GLY A 331 9.34 -15.35 7.22
CA GLY A 331 9.39 -13.90 7.01
C GLY A 331 8.89 -13.50 5.63
N LEU A 332 9.32 -14.21 4.58
CA LEU A 332 8.89 -13.93 3.22
C LEU A 332 7.39 -14.20 3.01
N THR A 333 6.87 -15.29 3.56
CA THR A 333 5.42 -15.59 3.56
C THR A 333 4.64 -14.47 4.25
N MET A 334 5.09 -14.02 5.42
CA MET A 334 4.46 -12.89 6.13
C MET A 334 4.45 -11.62 5.29
N LEU A 335 5.56 -11.32 4.59
CA LEU A 335 5.68 -10.16 3.70
C LEU A 335 4.69 -10.22 2.53
N VAL A 336 4.57 -11.38 1.89
CA VAL A 336 3.63 -11.59 0.77
C VAL A 336 2.19 -11.51 1.26
N LEU A 337 1.85 -12.14 2.39
CA LEU A 337 0.50 -12.08 2.97
C LEU A 337 0.11 -10.64 3.34
N GLU A 338 1.00 -9.86 3.95
CA GLU A 338 0.75 -8.44 4.24
C GLU A 338 0.53 -7.64 2.95
N ALA A 339 1.35 -7.86 1.91
CA ALA A 339 1.21 -7.20 0.61
C ALA A 339 -0.16 -7.49 -0.04
N VAL A 340 -0.60 -8.75 -0.01
CA VAL A 340 -1.89 -9.16 -0.56
C VAL A 340 -3.06 -8.55 0.22
N ALA A 341 -2.97 -8.51 1.56
CA ALA A 341 -3.95 -7.83 2.40
C ALA A 341 -3.99 -6.33 2.10
N PHE A 342 -2.83 -5.68 1.94
CA PHE A 342 -2.72 -4.27 1.57
C PHE A 342 -3.42 -3.99 0.23
N GLY A 343 -3.19 -4.81 -0.79
CA GLY A 343 -3.87 -4.70 -2.08
C GLY A 343 -5.38 -4.86 -1.99
N SER A 344 -5.85 -5.80 -1.16
CA SER A 344 -7.27 -6.00 -0.91
C SER A 344 -7.91 -4.78 -0.24
N PHE A 345 -7.24 -4.21 0.77
CA PHE A 345 -7.71 -3.00 1.44
C PHE A 345 -7.64 -1.76 0.56
N LEU A 346 -6.69 -1.69 -0.38
CA LEU A 346 -6.62 -0.60 -1.35
C LEU A 346 -7.86 -0.56 -2.25
N TRP A 347 -8.32 -1.72 -2.73
CA TRP A 347 -9.58 -1.81 -3.49
C TRP A 347 -10.78 -1.30 -2.69
N ASP A 348 -10.91 -1.75 -1.44
CA ASP A 348 -11.99 -1.33 -0.53
C ASP A 348 -11.91 0.17 -0.21
N ALA A 349 -10.69 0.72 -0.03
CA ALA A 349 -10.46 2.13 0.24
C ALA A 349 -10.84 3.02 -0.95
N GLU A 350 -10.47 2.64 -2.18
CA GLU A 350 -10.92 3.36 -3.37
C GLU A 350 -12.44 3.35 -3.51
N ASP A 351 -13.11 2.25 -3.12
CA ASP A 351 -14.57 2.13 -3.25
C ASP A 351 -15.27 3.04 -2.26
N TYR A 352 -14.75 3.07 -1.04
CA TYR A 352 -15.17 3.99 -0.01
C TYR A 352 -15.02 5.45 -0.46
N VAL A 353 -13.84 5.84 -0.93
CA VAL A 353 -13.58 7.22 -1.36
C VAL A 353 -14.46 7.61 -2.55
N GLU A 354 -14.58 6.76 -3.58
CA GLU A 354 -15.40 7.07 -4.77
C GLU A 354 -16.87 7.28 -4.40
N SER A 355 -17.38 6.58 -3.39
CA SER A 355 -18.77 6.76 -2.90
C SER A 355 -19.03 8.13 -2.26
N LYS A 356 -17.97 8.83 -1.81
CA LYS A 356 -18.04 10.11 -1.08
C LYS A 356 -17.51 11.29 -1.90
N TYR A 357 -16.49 11.06 -2.70
CA TYR A 357 -15.79 12.04 -3.54
C TYR A 357 -15.43 11.35 -4.87
N SER A 358 -16.13 11.72 -5.95
CA SER A 358 -15.86 11.10 -7.25
C SER A 358 -14.54 11.60 -7.83
N PHE A 359 -13.57 10.70 -7.93
CA PHE A 359 -12.19 10.97 -8.33
C PHE A 359 -11.71 10.10 -9.50
N LEU A 360 -12.37 8.97 -9.77
CA LEU A 360 -11.98 8.07 -10.86
C LEU A 360 -12.19 8.67 -12.26
N ASN A 361 -13.15 9.59 -12.40
CA ASN A 361 -13.50 10.25 -13.66
C ASN A 361 -13.05 11.72 -13.73
N SER A 362 -12.18 12.18 -12.82
CA SER A 362 -11.77 13.59 -12.67
C SER A 362 -10.51 13.98 -13.44
#